data_AF-A0A7X8M252-F1
#
_entry.id   AF-A0A7X8M252-F1
#
_cell.length_a   1.000
_cell.length_b   1.000
_cell.length_c   1.000
_cell.angle_alpha   90.00
_cell.angle_beta   90.00
_cell.angle_gamma   90.00
#
_symmetry.space_group_name_H-M   'P 1'
#
loop_
_entity.id
_entity.type
_entity.pdbx_description
1 polymer ?
#
loop_
_entity_poly.entity_id
_entity_poly.type
_entity_poly.pdbx_seq_one_letter_code
_entity_poly.pdbx_strand_id
1 'polypeptide(L)'
;MLIVGAFRSNEINEEHPLSELIREFRKEHSCGTCLLLPPLRRTETEKLVADMLDARLGDMAALCQYLYLKTGGNPFSLRQLLVLIHDEGLLYFSRQKGCWQWDLEAIQDLPHGEDVLEMILRKNKQTS
;
A
#
# COMPACT_ATOMS: atom_id res chain seq x y z
N MET A 1 -13.16 28.41 1.38
CA MET A 1 -13.54 27.06 0.89
C MET A 1 -12.24 26.29 0.62
N LEU A 2 -12.11 25.06 1.10
CA LEU A 2 -10.95 24.19 0.84
C LEU A 2 -11.43 23.01 0.00
N ILE A 3 -10.81 22.79 -1.16
CA ILE A 3 -11.07 21.63 -2.02
C ILE A 3 -9.83 20.75 -1.99
N VAL A 4 -10.03 19.46 -1.72
CA VAL A 4 -8.97 18.44 -1.78
C VAL A 4 -9.36 17.41 -2.82
N GLY A 5 -8.51 17.24 -3.84
CA GLY A 5 -8.66 16.22 -4.87
C GLY A 5 -7.56 15.18 -4.77
N ALA A 6 -7.91 13.91 -4.90
CA ALA A 6 -6.96 12.80 -5.00
C ALA A 6 -7.24 12.03 -6.29
N PHE A 7 -6.21 11.84 -7.11
CA PHE A 7 -6.30 11.14 -8.38
C PHE A 7 -4.98 10.43 -8.67
N ARG A 8 -5.02 9.39 -9.51
CA ARG A 8 -3.79 8.73 -9.97
C ARG A 8 -3.24 9.48 -11.18
N SER A 9 -1.92 9.63 -11.22
CA SER A 9 -1.23 10.39 -12.27
C SER A 9 -1.42 9.82 -13.68
N ASN A 10 -1.80 8.55 -13.80
CA ASN A 10 -2.06 7.88 -15.08
C ASN A 10 -3.54 7.85 -15.49
N GLU A 11 -4.46 8.29 -14.65
CA GLU A 11 -5.92 8.27 -14.92
C GLU A 11 -6.43 9.60 -15.49
N ILE A 12 -5.65 10.66 -15.34
CA ILE A 12 -5.96 11.99 -15.88
C ILE A 12 -5.05 12.23 -17.10
N ASN A 13 -5.57 11.93 -18.29
CA ASN A 13 -4.95 12.28 -19.56
C ASN A 13 -5.39 13.69 -20.02
N GLU A 14 -4.81 14.22 -21.09
CA GLU A 14 -5.14 15.57 -21.59
C GLU A 14 -6.61 15.74 -21.99
N GLU A 15 -7.32 14.64 -22.24
CA GLU A 15 -8.75 14.60 -22.62
C GLU A 15 -9.69 14.49 -21.40
N HIS A 16 -9.17 14.29 -20.18
CA HIS A 16 -9.99 14.11 -19.00
C HIS A 16 -10.66 15.45 -18.59
N PRO A 17 -11.96 15.50 -18.26
CA PRO A 17 -12.66 16.75 -17.90
C PRO A 17 -12.01 17.55 -16.76
N LEU A 18 -11.38 16.87 -15.81
CA LEU A 18 -10.61 17.49 -14.71
C LEU A 18 -9.29 18.16 -15.17
N SER A 19 -8.74 17.82 -16.33
CA SER A 19 -7.45 18.33 -16.80
C SER A 19 -7.49 19.82 -17.07
N GLU A 20 -8.60 20.32 -17.60
CA GLU A 20 -8.80 21.75 -17.84
C GLU A 20 -8.88 22.52 -16.52
N LEU A 21 -9.65 22.02 -15.55
CA LEU A 21 -9.78 22.61 -14.22
C LEU A 21 -8.43 22.63 -13.47
N ILE A 22 -7.66 21.53 -13.49
CA ILE A 22 -6.32 21.46 -12.88
C ILE A 22 -5.36 22.44 -13.56
N ARG A 23 -5.44 22.58 -14.89
CA ARG A 23 -4.61 23.51 -15.67
C ARG A 23 -4.93 24.96 -15.34
N GLU A 24 -6.20 25.31 -15.19
CA GLU A 24 -6.65 26.64 -14.74
C GLU A 24 -6.11 26.97 -13.35
N PHE A 25 -6.26 26.06 -12.38
CA PHE A 25 -5.72 26.23 -11.03
C PHE A 25 -4.18 26.39 -11.01
N ARG A 26 -3.45 25.75 -11.94
CA ARG A 26 -2.00 25.93 -12.05
C ARG A 26 -1.61 27.28 -12.69
N LYS A 27 -2.38 27.76 -13.68
CA LYS A 27 -2.08 29.00 -14.43
C LYS A 27 -2.28 30.25 -13.59
N GLU A 28 -3.35 30.29 -12.81
CA GLU A 28 -3.71 31.49 -12.04
C GLU A 28 -2.83 31.72 -10.79
N HIS A 29 -1.83 30.87 -10.51
CA HIS A 29 -1.03 30.90 -9.28
C HIS A 29 -1.88 30.91 -7.99
N SER A 30 -3.16 30.59 -8.10
CA SER A 30 -4.16 30.64 -7.05
C SER A 30 -4.11 29.34 -6.24
N CYS A 31 -3.12 29.25 -5.35
CA CYS A 31 -3.10 28.40 -4.14
C CYS A 31 -3.42 26.90 -4.33
N GLY A 32 -3.08 26.30 -5.47
CA GLY A 32 -3.16 24.85 -5.67
C GLY A 32 -1.87 24.14 -5.27
N THR A 33 -1.76 23.61 -4.05
CA THR A 33 -0.63 22.73 -3.69
C THR A 33 -0.86 21.34 -4.28
N CYS A 34 -0.08 20.99 -5.31
CA CYS A 34 -0.09 19.64 -5.88
C CYS A 34 0.97 18.79 -5.16
N LEU A 35 0.51 17.80 -4.39
CA LEU A 35 1.39 16.85 -3.69
C LEU A 35 1.45 15.54 -4.47
N LEU A 36 2.63 15.23 -5.00
CA LEU A 36 2.90 13.90 -5.53
C LEU A 36 3.22 12.97 -4.37
N LEU A 37 2.50 11.86 -4.27
CA LEU A 37 2.76 10.81 -3.29
C LEU A 37 3.58 9.71 -3.95
N PRO A 38 4.92 9.69 -3.79
CA PRO A 38 5.74 8.59 -4.28
C PRO A 38 5.43 7.31 -3.49
N PRO A 39 5.84 6.13 -4.00
CA PRO A 39 5.87 4.92 -3.18
C PRO A 39 6.67 5.15 -1.90
N LEU A 40 6.27 4.47 -0.84
CA LEU A 40 6.97 4.50 0.44
C LEU A 40 8.40 4.03 0.25
N ARG A 41 9.33 4.65 0.96
CA ARG A 41 10.67 4.13 1.13
C ARG A 41 10.62 2.88 2.03
N ARG A 42 11.69 2.09 2.00
CA ARG A 42 11.86 0.93 2.87
C ARG A 42 11.65 1.29 4.36
N THR A 43 12.28 2.38 4.82
CA THR A 43 12.19 2.81 6.23
C THR A 43 10.79 3.30 6.62
N GLU A 44 10.03 3.87 5.67
CA GLU A 44 8.65 4.27 5.89
C GLU A 44 7.72 3.06 5.93
N THR A 45 7.97 2.07 5.08
CA THR A 45 7.28 0.77 5.09
C THR A 45 7.51 0.03 6.40
N GLU A 46 8.77 -0.03 6.85
CA GLU A 46 9.17 -0.63 8.12
C GLU A 46 8.43 0.00 9.32
N LYS A 47 8.40 1.34 9.38
CA LYS A 47 7.64 2.07 10.42
C LYS A 47 6.16 1.77 10.35
N LEU A 48 5.57 1.83 9.15
CA LEU A 48 4.15 1.58 8.95
C LEU A 48 3.74 0.17 9.39
N VAL A 49 4.54 -0.84 9.06
CA VAL A 49 4.30 -2.23 9.50
C VAL A 49 4.50 -2.36 11.01
N ALA A 50 5.51 -1.71 11.58
CA ALA A 50 5.73 -1.75 13.02
C ALA A 50 4.59 -1.12 13.82
N ASP A 51 4.05 0.01 13.36
CA ASP A 51 2.90 0.66 13.97
C ASP A 51 1.64 -0.22 13.87
N MET A 52 1.48 -1.00 12.79
CA MET A 52 0.36 -1.94 12.64
C MET A 52 0.46 -3.17 13.55
N LEU A 53 1.67 -3.70 13.73
CA LEU A 53 1.90 -4.95 14.44
C LEU A 53 2.35 -4.75 15.89
N ASP A 54 2.43 -3.51 16.37
CA ASP A 54 2.93 -3.15 17.71
C ASP A 54 4.21 -3.92 18.09
N ALA A 55 5.16 -3.97 17.14
CA ALA A 55 6.33 -4.81 17.22
C ALA A 55 7.62 -4.01 16.96
N ARG A 56 8.73 -4.47 17.53
CA ARG A 56 10.02 -3.79 17.39
C ARG A 56 10.59 -4.02 15.99
N LEU A 57 11.11 -2.95 15.39
CA LEU A 57 11.69 -2.97 14.04
C LEU A 57 12.77 -4.05 13.86
N GLY A 58 13.59 -4.30 14.89
CA GLY A 58 14.64 -5.32 14.84
C GLY A 58 14.11 -6.73 14.59
N ASP A 59 12.97 -7.08 15.18
CA ASP A 59 12.38 -8.41 15.09
C ASP A 59 11.68 -8.63 13.73
N MET A 60 11.29 -7.54 13.06
CA MET A 60 10.54 -7.57 11.80
C MET A 60 11.36 -7.24 10.56
N ALA A 61 12.68 -7.03 10.68
CA ALA A 61 13.51 -6.56 9.57
C ALA A 61 13.37 -7.45 8.30
N ALA A 62 13.32 -8.77 8.48
CA ALA A 62 13.18 -9.72 7.38
C ALA A 62 11.76 -9.70 6.76
N LEU A 63 10.71 -9.63 7.60
CA LEU A 63 9.32 -9.50 7.14
C LEU A 63 9.13 -8.19 6.35
N CYS A 64 9.56 -7.07 6.92
CA CYS A 64 9.46 -5.76 6.28
C CYS A 64 10.22 -5.69 4.96
N GLN A 65 11.40 -6.32 4.87
CA GLN A 65 12.15 -6.42 3.62
C GLN A 65 11.37 -7.19 2.55
N TYR A 66 10.77 -8.32 2.92
CA TYR A 66 9.94 -9.11 2.01
C TYR A 66 8.71 -8.32 1.53
N LEU A 67 7.97 -7.71 2.47
CA LEU A 67 6.80 -6.89 2.17
C LEU A 67 7.16 -5.71 1.25
N TYR A 68 8.27 -5.01 1.52
CA TYR A 68 8.73 -3.92 0.67
C TYR A 68 9.07 -4.39 -0.74
N LEU A 69 9.82 -5.49 -0.87
CA LEU A 69 10.21 -6.03 -2.17
C LEU A 69 9.01 -6.46 -3.01
N LYS A 70 8.02 -7.12 -2.40
CA LYS A 70 6.80 -7.57 -3.09
C LYS A 70 5.86 -6.43 -3.49
N THR A 71 5.89 -5.31 -2.76
CA THR A 71 4.92 -4.23 -2.94
C THR A 71 5.50 -3.02 -3.67
N GLY A 72 6.83 -2.95 -3.82
CA GLY A 72 7.51 -1.79 -4.38
C GLY A 72 7.27 -0.51 -3.57
N GLY A 73 6.96 -0.64 -2.27
CA GLY A 73 6.58 0.49 -1.41
C GLY A 73 5.17 1.03 -1.65
N ASN A 74 4.33 0.36 -2.44
CA ASN A 74 2.95 0.80 -2.68
C ASN A 74 2.06 0.50 -1.45
N PRO A 75 1.49 1.51 -0.76
CA PRO A 75 0.68 1.29 0.44
C PRO A 75 -0.58 0.44 0.21
N PHE A 76 -1.18 0.52 -0.98
CA PHE A 76 -2.34 -0.28 -1.34
C PHE A 76 -1.94 -1.75 -1.46
N SER A 77 -0.89 -2.05 -2.24
CA SER A 77 -0.37 -3.40 -2.40
C SER A 77 0.11 -3.99 -1.06
N LEU A 78 0.74 -3.18 -0.21
CA LEU A 78 1.17 -3.57 1.14
C LEU A 78 -0.01 -4.01 1.99
N ARG A 79 -1.08 -3.21 2.06
CA ARG A 79 -2.30 -3.56 2.80
C ARG A 79 -2.90 -4.87 2.28
N GLN A 80 -2.98 -5.02 0.96
CA GLN A 80 -3.55 -6.20 0.32
C GLN A 80 -2.75 -7.47 0.63
N LEU A 81 -1.42 -7.40 0.58
CA LEU A 81 -0.55 -8.50 0.97
C LEU A 81 -0.68 -8.85 2.46
N LEU A 82 -0.75 -7.84 3.35
CA LEU A 82 -0.95 -8.04 4.78
C LEU A 82 -2.28 -8.74 5.09
N VAL A 83 -3.37 -8.35 4.41
CA VAL A 83 -4.67 -9.03 4.53
C VAL A 83 -4.58 -10.47 4.05
N LEU A 84 -3.94 -10.72 2.90
CA LEU A 84 -3.77 -12.08 2.39
C LEU A 84 -3.03 -12.98 3.39
N ILE A 85 -1.84 -12.56 3.86
CA ILE A 85 -1.06 -13.39 4.78
C ILE A 85 -1.77 -13.60 6.12
N HIS A 86 -2.62 -12.66 6.53
CA HIS A 86 -3.47 -12.81 7.70
C HIS A 86 -4.58 -13.84 7.47
N ASP A 87 -5.28 -13.75 6.33
CA ASP A 87 -6.38 -14.66 5.97
C ASP A 87 -5.88 -16.10 5.77
N GLU A 88 -4.66 -16.27 5.27
CA GLU A 88 -3.96 -17.57 5.17
C GLU A 88 -3.41 -18.07 6.53
N GLY A 89 -3.60 -17.30 7.61
CA GLY A 89 -3.14 -17.67 8.96
C GLY A 89 -1.62 -17.61 9.15
N LEU A 90 -0.88 -17.03 8.19
CA LEU A 90 0.57 -16.88 8.23
C LEU A 90 1.01 -15.66 9.04
N LEU A 91 0.11 -14.72 9.29
CA LEU A 91 0.24 -13.59 10.21
C LEU A 91 -0.94 -13.60 11.17
N TYR A 92 -0.70 -13.76 12.46
CA TYR A 92 -1.77 -13.89 13.45
C TYR A 92 -1.38 -13.30 14.81
N PHE A 93 -2.37 -12.85 15.56
CA PHE A 93 -2.14 -12.37 16.92
C PHE A 93 -2.14 -13.53 17.92
N SER A 94 -0.99 -13.80 18.55
CA SER A 94 -0.89 -14.82 19.60
C SER A 94 -1.32 -14.24 20.94
N ARG A 95 -2.51 -14.61 21.41
CA ARG A 95 -3.01 -14.21 22.74
C ARG A 95 -2.13 -14.69 23.89
N GLN A 96 -1.47 -15.84 23.72
CA GLN A 96 -0.58 -16.41 24.74
C GLN A 96 0.71 -15.58 24.90
N LYS A 97 1.25 -15.07 23.79
CA LYS A 97 2.47 -14.24 23.79
C LYS A 97 2.17 -12.73 23.87
N GLY A 98 0.92 -12.33 23.66
CA GLY A 98 0.50 -10.93 23.64
C GLY A 98 1.04 -10.13 22.46
N CYS A 99 1.44 -10.80 21.37
CA CYS A 99 2.06 -10.15 20.22
C CYS A 99 1.70 -10.84 18.91
N TRP A 100 1.90 -10.12 17.80
CA TRP A 100 1.80 -10.69 16.46
C TRP A 100 2.90 -11.73 16.22
N GLN A 101 2.55 -12.79 15.52
CA GLN A 101 3.42 -13.86 15.09
C GLN A 101 3.26 -14.05 13.59
N TRP A 102 4.34 -14.45 12.94
CA TRP A 102 4.33 -14.74 11.52
C TRP A 102 5.25 -15.90 11.18
N ASP A 103 4.93 -16.60 10.10
CA ASP A 103 5.78 -17.64 9.52
C ASP A 103 6.43 -17.10 8.25
N LEU A 104 7.70 -16.68 8.35
CA LEU A 104 8.39 -16.05 7.24
C LEU A 104 8.64 -17.01 6.07
N GLU A 105 8.92 -18.29 6.35
CA GLU A 105 9.18 -19.29 5.31
C GLU A 105 7.90 -19.54 4.51
N ALA A 106 6.78 -19.77 5.20
CA ALA A 106 5.49 -19.96 4.54
C ALA A 106 5.03 -18.71 3.76
N ILE A 107 5.31 -17.50 4.28
CA ILE A 107 5.02 -16.24 3.57
C ILE A 107 5.83 -16.11 2.28
N GLN A 108 7.08 -16.57 2.27
CA GLN A 108 7.96 -16.53 1.10
C GLN A 108 7.55 -17.54 0.02
N ASP A 109 6.96 -18.66 0.44
CA ASP A 109 6.47 -19.73 -0.44
C ASP A 109 5.11 -19.42 -1.09
N LEU A 110 4.44 -18.32 -0.71
CA LEU A 110 3.24 -17.86 -1.40
C LEU A 110 3.53 -17.62 -2.90
N PRO A 111 2.57 -17.95 -3.79
CA PRO A 111 2.71 -17.74 -5.23
C PRO A 111 3.06 -16.29 -5.55
N HIS A 112 3.84 -16.09 -6.63
CA HIS A 112 4.54 -14.85 -6.90
C HIS A 112 3.63 -13.60 -6.91
N GLY A 113 4.20 -12.45 -6.53
CA GLY A 113 3.44 -11.22 -6.22
C GLY A 113 2.65 -10.63 -7.40
N GLU A 114 3.00 -11.00 -8.64
CA GLU A 114 2.24 -10.62 -9.84
C GLU A 114 0.86 -11.32 -9.88
N ASP A 115 0.81 -12.61 -9.53
CA ASP A 115 -0.43 -13.40 -9.46
C ASP A 115 -1.31 -12.98 -8.28
N VAL A 116 -0.71 -12.58 -7.16
CA VAL A 116 -1.44 -12.11 -5.97
C VAL A 116 -2.10 -10.75 -6.21
N LEU A 117 -1.38 -9.80 -6.82
CA LEU A 117 -1.93 -8.50 -7.19
C LEU A 117 -3.02 -8.62 -8.27
N GLU A 118 -2.80 -9.45 -9.30
CA GLU A 118 -3.83 -9.81 -10.29
C GLU A 118 -5.06 -10.46 -9.63
N MET A 119 -4.87 -11.41 -8.71
CA MET A 119 -5.96 -12.10 -8.01
C MET A 119 -6.78 -11.14 -7.14
N ILE A 120 -6.13 -10.19 -6.48
CA ILE A 120 -6.77 -9.17 -5.64
C ILE A 120 -7.53 -8.14 -6.50
N LEU A 121 -6.96 -7.73 -7.64
CA LEU A 121 -7.63 -6.86 -8.61
C LEU A 121 -8.85 -7.56 -9.25
N ARG A 122 -8.81 -8.88 -9.46
CA ARG A 122 -9.93 -9.67 -9.98
C ARG A 122 -11.11 -9.75 -9.00
N LYS A 123 -10.87 -9.89 -7.69
CA LYS A 123 -11.94 -9.90 -6.67
C LYS A 123 -12.74 -8.59 -6.63
N ASN A 124 -12.12 -7.46 -6.95
CA ASN A 124 -12.80 -6.15 -6.95
C ASN A 124 -13.61 -5.84 -8.23
N LYS A 125 -13.50 -6.65 -9.29
CA LYS A 125 -14.30 -6.47 -10.53
C LYS A 125 -15.63 -7.23 -10.54
N GLN A 126 -15.90 -8.09 -9.56
CA GLN A 126 -17.15 -8.88 -9.50
C GLN A 126 -18.26 -8.22 -8.66
N THR A 127 -18.04 -7.00 -8.16
CA THR A 127 -18.97 -6.28 -7.28
C THR A 127 -19.39 -4.90 -7.81
N SER A 128 -19.35 -4.68 -9.13
CA SER A 128 -19.91 -3.48 -9.78
C SER A 128 -20.83 -3.85 -10.94
#